data_AF-A0A525VT66-F1
#
_entry.id   AF-A0A525VT66-F1
#
_cell.length_a   1.000
_cell.length_b   1.000
_cell.length_c   1.000
_cell.angle_alpha   90.00
_cell.angle_beta   90.00
_cell.angle_gamma   90.00
#
_symmetry.space_group_name_H-M   'P 1'
#
loop_
_entity.id
_entity.type
_entity.pdbx_description
1 polymer ?
#
loop_
_entity_poly.entity_id
_entity_poly.type
_entity_poly.pdbx_seq_one_letter_code
_entity_poly.pdbx_strand_id
1 'polypeptide(L)' 'MNRPCPYFGVTDGSGYIRILNVPAGEHNSSVRHERLGQQQAHATVPLNREAAVTFEFHQDGTDYGLRLNK' A
#
# COMPACT_ATOMS: atom_id res chain seq x y z
N MET A 1 4.64 0.91 21.64
CA MET A 1 5.12 2.21 21.14
C MET A 1 5.03 2.17 19.61
N ASN A 2 3.99 2.77 19.01
CA ASN A 2 3.77 2.71 17.56
C ASN A 2 4.58 3.85 16.92
N ARG A 3 5.76 3.57 16.37
CA ARG A 3 6.56 4.60 15.69
C ARG A 3 5.82 5.00 14.41
N PRO A 4 5.48 6.28 14.18
CA PRO A 4 4.92 6.68 12.90
C PRO A 4 5.95 6.36 11.81
N CYS A 5 5.54 5.59 10.81
CA CYS A 5 6.34 5.37 9.61
C CYS A 5 6.61 6.76 9.00
N PRO A 6 7.87 7.18 8.79
CA PRO A 6 8.16 8.51 8.23
C PRO A 6 7.68 8.65 6.77
N TYR A 7 7.35 7.54 6.11
CA TYR A 7 6.86 7.47 4.73
C TYR A 7 5.41 7.00 4.74
N PHE A 8 4.47 7.93 4.90
CA PHE A 8 3.04 7.68 4.82
C PHE A 8 2.31 8.87 4.19
N GLY A 9 1.11 8.64 3.70
CA GLY A 9 0.15 9.70 3.45
C GLY A 9 -1.20 9.14 3.02
N VAL A 10 -2.12 10.04 2.72
CA VAL A 10 -3.49 9.73 2.29
C VAL A 10 -3.60 9.99 0.81
N THR A 11 -4.22 9.07 0.07
CA THR A 11 -4.48 9.27 -1.36
C THR A 11 -5.47 10.41 -1.58
N ASP A 12 -5.32 11.11 -2.69
CA ASP A 12 -6.29 12.10 -3.12
C ASP A 12 -7.62 11.47 -3.60
N GLY A 13 -8.57 12.31 -4.02
CA GLY A 13 -9.88 11.85 -4.53
C GLY A 13 -9.82 11.01 -5.81
N SER A 14 -8.65 10.94 -6.48
CA SER A 14 -8.40 10.09 -7.64
C SER A 14 -7.64 8.81 -7.27
N GLY A 15 -7.30 8.60 -5.99
CA GLY A 15 -6.58 7.42 -5.51
C GLY A 15 -5.06 7.52 -5.63
N TYR A 16 -4.50 8.70 -5.90
CA TYR A 16 -3.06 8.88 -6.09
C TYR A 16 -2.37 9.48 -4.86
N ILE A 17 -1.11 9.09 -4.66
CA ILE A 17 -0.20 9.70 -3.70
C ILE A 17 1.22 9.63 -4.23
N ARG A 18 2.05 10.62 -3.89
CA ARG A 18 3.50 10.60 -4.08
C ARG A 18 4.20 10.81 -2.75
N ILE A 19 5.06 9.86 -2.39
CA ILE A 19 5.91 9.96 -1.20
C ILE A 19 7.33 10.32 -1.68
N LEU A 20 7.86 11.43 -1.17
CA LEU A 20 9.17 11.94 -1.57
C LEU A 20 10.26 11.48 -0.61
N ASN A 21 11.51 11.49 -1.08
CA ASN A 21 12.71 11.18 -0.30
C ASN A 21 12.71 9.77 0.32
N VAL A 22 12.05 8.81 -0.33
CA VAL A 22 12.12 7.40 0.07
C VAL A 22 13.54 6.88 -0.25
N PRO A 23 14.26 6.29 0.73
CA PRO A 23 15.59 5.74 0.50
C PRO A 23 15.59 4.66 -0.58
N ALA A 24 16.68 4.54 -1.33
CA ALA A 24 16.85 3.42 -2.24
C ALA A 24 16.88 2.09 -1.46
N GLY A 25 16.26 1.05 -2.01
CA GLY A 25 16.23 -0.28 -1.38
C GLY A 25 14.88 -0.98 -1.50
N GLU A 26 14.77 -2.11 -0.80
CA GLU A 26 13.54 -2.90 -0.70
C GLU A 26 12.59 -2.31 0.34
N HIS A 27 11.32 -2.15 -0.03
CA HIS A 27 10.28 -1.58 0.83
C HIS A 27 9.01 -2.40 0.78
N ASN A 28 8.44 -2.64 1.97
CA ASN A 28 7.08 -3.15 2.10
C ASN A 28 6.11 -1.97 2.17
N SER A 29 5.24 -1.87 1.18
CA SER A 29 4.17 -0.87 1.11
C SER A 29 2.86 -1.49 1.58
N SER A 30 2.07 -0.73 2.32
CA SER A 30 0.72 -1.15 2.72
C SER A 30 -0.27 -0.03 2.48
N VAL A 31 -1.44 -0.39 1.95
CA VAL A 31 -2.55 0.54 1.74
C VAL A 31 -3.77 0.03 2.49
N ARG A 32 -4.46 0.94 3.17
CA ARG A 32 -5.70 0.64 3.90
C ARG A 32 -6.83 1.45 3.28
N HIS A 33 -7.88 0.75 2.87
CA HIS A 33 -9.15 1.31 2.46
C HIS A 33 -10.20 0.93 3.51
N GLU A 34 -10.91 1.91 4.08
CA GLU A 34 -11.80 1.68 5.24
C GLU A 34 -12.85 0.58 4.99
N ARG A 35 -13.40 0.54 3.77
CA ARG A 35 -14.44 -0.43 3.39
C ARG A 35 -13.93 -1.72 2.74
N LEU A 36 -12.75 -1.68 2.11
CA LEU A 36 -12.25 -2.75 1.23
C LEU A 36 -11.06 -3.49 1.85
N GLY A 37 -10.66 -3.11 3.06
CA GLY A 37 -9.61 -3.77 3.81
C GLY A 37 -8.22 -3.21 3.52
N GLN A 38 -7.22 -4.07 3.67
CA GLN A 38 -5.81 -3.69 3.58
C GLN A 38 -5.09 -4.61 2.57
N GLN A 39 -4.27 -4.01 1.72
CA GLN A 39 -3.36 -4.74 0.82
C GLN A 39 -1.91 -4.38 1.14
N GLN A 40 -1.00 -5.28 0.77
CA GLN A 40 0.44 -5.09 0.93
C GLN A 40 1.15 -5.46 -0.37
N ALA A 41 2.22 -4.75 -0.69
CA ALA A 41 3.05 -5.02 -1.85
C ALA A 41 4.52 -4.78 -1.49
N HIS A 42 5.39 -5.53 -2.15
CA HIS A 42 6.83 -5.35 -2.05
C HIS A 42 7.33 -4.61 -3.29
N ALA A 43 8.15 -3.58 -3.10
CA ALA A 43 8.72 -2.80 -4.19
C ALA A 43 10.16 -2.39 -3.90
N THR A 44 10.98 -2.37 -4.94
CA THR A 44 12.35 -1.86 -4.88
C THR A 44 12.37 -0.42 -5.38
N VAL A 45 12.82 0.51 -4.54
CA VAL A 45 13.05 1.91 -4.91
C VAL A 45 14.47 2.04 -5.47
N PRO A 46 14.64 2.37 -6.77
CA PRO A 46 15.95 2.59 -7.35
C PRO A 46 16.58 3.91 -6.86
N LEU A 47 17.91 3.97 -6.84
CA LEU A 47 18.63 5.18 -6.43
C LEU A 47 18.27 6.38 -7.32
N ASN A 48 17.84 7.48 -6.69
CA ASN A 48 17.46 8.74 -7.33
C ASN A 48 16.38 8.58 -8.44
N ARG A 49 15.52 7.57 -8.31
CA ARG A 49 14.44 7.28 -9.26
C ARG A 49 13.15 6.95 -8.52
N GLU A 50 12.06 6.93 -9.27
CA GLU A 50 10.74 6.60 -8.76
C GLU A 50 10.43 5.11 -8.91
N ALA A 51 9.68 4.57 -7.96
CA ALA A 51 9.01 3.29 -8.06
C ALA A 51 7.50 3.54 -8.00
N ALA A 52 6.76 2.93 -8.92
CA ALA A 52 5.30 2.95 -8.92
C ALA A 52 4.77 1.64 -8.35
N VAL A 53 3.82 1.73 -7.43
CA VAL A 53 3.09 0.59 -6.88
C VAL A 53 1.61 0.86 -7.07
N THR A 54 0.94 -0.05 -7.77
CA THR A 54 -0.50 0.03 -8.02
C THR A 54 -1.21 -0.98 -7.13
N PHE A 55 -2.26 -0.54 -6.45
CA PHE A 55 -3.14 -1.39 -5.66
C PHE A 55 -4.54 -1.34 -6.27
N GLU A 56 -5.07 -2.51 -6.61
CA GLU A 56 -6.40 -2.64 -7.17
C GLU A 56 -7.31 -3.27 -6.12
N PHE A 57 -8.30 -2.51 -5.66
CA PHE A 57 -9.34 -3.02 -4.80
C PHE A 57 -10.55 -3.42 -5.63
N HIS A 58 -10.84 -4.70 -5.69
CA HIS A 58 -12.10 -5.18 -6.24
C HIS A 58 -13.15 -5.14 -5.13
N GLN A 59 -14.33 -4.58 -5.43
CA GLN A 59 -15.51 -4.85 -4.63
C GLN A 59 -15.89 -6.29 -4.91
N ASP A 60 -15.22 -7.22 -4.25
CA ASP A 60 -15.66 -8.60 -4.30
C ASP A 60 -17.05 -8.62 -3.65
N GLY A 61 -18.04 -9.08 -4.41
CA GLY A 61 -19.43 -9.19 -3.96
C GLY A 61 -19.62 -10.28 -2.90
N THR A 62 -18.61 -10.55 -2.07
CA THR A 62 -18.57 -11.71 -1.19
C THR A 62 -17.82 -11.43 0.10
N ASP A 63 -18.64 -11.19 1.13
CA ASP A 63 -18.60 -11.82 2.45
C ASP A 63 -17.37 -11.65 3.36
N TYR A 64 -17.65 -11.05 4.51
CA TYR A 64 -16.81 -11.12 5.70
C TYR A 64 -16.84 -12.56 6.26
N GLY A 65 -15.88 -13.43 5.92
CA GLY A 65 -15.72 -14.68 6.65
C GLY A 65 -14.85 -15.77 6.01
N LEU A 66 -13.74 -16.10 6.68
CA LEU A 66 -13.13 -17.44 6.83
C LEU A 66 -13.06 -18.39 5.60
N ARG A 67 -11.83 -18.69 5.15
CA ARG A 67 -11.24 -20.07 5.04
C ARG A 67 -9.87 -20.01 4.34
N LEU A 68 -8.76 -20.22 5.05
CA LEU A 68 -8.06 -21.51 5.27
C LEU A 68 -7.69 -22.25 3.97
N ASN A 69 -6.38 -22.17 3.66
CA ASN A 69 -5.46 -23.14 3.05
C ASN A 69 -6.01 -24.23 2.12
N LYS A 70 -5.29 -24.44 1.00
CA LYS A 70 -5.14 -25.76 0.38
C LYS A 70 -3.67 -26.03 0.12
#